data_AF-A0A925ENJ7-F1
#
_entry.id   AF-A0A925ENJ7-F1
#
_cell.length_a   1.000
_cell.length_b   1.000
_cell.length_c   1.000
_cell.angle_alpha   90.00
_cell.angle_beta   90.00
_cell.angle_gamma   90.00
#
_symmetry.space_group_name_H-M   'P 1'
#
loop_
_entity.id
_entity.type
_entity.pdbx_description
1 polymer ?
#
loop_
_entity_poly.entity_id
_entity_poly.type
_entity_poly.pdbx_seq_one_letter_code
_entity_poly.pdbx_strand_id
1 'polypeptide(L)'
;MKLTFKHYGIILFTLITAYLHISLYPDFSFTLNGFGYIGLLAAYFLPIPFLQEKDIHVILWWGLVIYTIVTIILWFIIGDLQFVLGTSSATGYYAKTVEVLLLACLWADKPQ
;
A
#
# COMPACT_ATOMS: atom_id res chain seq x y z
N MET A 1 2.44 0.66 21.04
CA MET A 1 3.61 0.91 20.15
C MET A 1 3.93 2.40 20.18
N LYS A 2 5.21 2.80 20.31
CA LYS A 2 5.60 4.21 20.11
C LYS A 2 5.86 4.42 18.62
N LEU A 3 5.04 5.23 17.96
CA LEU A 3 5.21 5.49 16.53
C LEU A 3 6.49 6.31 16.30
N THR A 4 7.22 5.93 15.26
CA THR A 4 8.42 6.61 14.79
C THR A 4 8.11 7.30 13.46
N PHE A 5 9.00 8.16 12.98
CA PHE A 5 8.83 8.82 11.68
C PHE A 5 8.55 7.85 10.52
N LYS A 6 9.16 6.66 10.54
CA LYS A 6 8.97 5.61 9.53
C LYS A 6 7.54 5.08 9.53
N HIS A 7 7.00 4.81 10.71
CA HIS A 7 5.61 4.37 10.88
C HIS A 7 4.62 5.40 10.35
N TYR A 8 4.83 6.69 10.61
CA TYR A 8 4.01 7.74 10.02
C TYR A 8 4.09 7.76 8.49
N GLY A 9 5.27 7.52 7.92
CA GLY A 9 5.45 7.36 6.47
C GLY A 9 4.65 6.18 5.92
N ILE A 10 4.72 5.01 6.55
CA ILE A 10 3.95 3.82 6.14
C ILE A 10 2.44 4.12 6.19
N ILE A 11 1.95 4.69 7.29
CA ILE A 11 0.54 5.04 7.45
C ILE A 11 0.12 6.02 6.35
N LEU A 12 0.85 7.12 6.19
CA LEU A 12 0.52 8.17 5.25
C LEU A 12 0.49 7.65 3.80
N PHE A 13 1.56 7.00 3.35
CA PHE A 13 1.64 6.51 1.98
C PHE A 13 0.66 5.36 1.72
N THR A 14 0.40 4.49 2.69
CA THR A 14 -0.63 3.45 2.52
C THR A 14 -2.02 4.05 2.37
N LEU A 15 -2.37 5.08 3.17
CA LEU A 15 -3.66 5.75 3.06
C LEU A 15 -3.82 6.51 1.73
N ILE A 16 -2.76 7.19 1.27
CA ILE A 16 -2.78 7.85 -0.04
C ILE A 16 -2.93 6.81 -1.16
N THR A 17 -2.18 5.71 -1.12
CA THR A 17 -2.33 4.62 -2.10
C THR A 17 -3.73 4.04 -2.08
N ALA A 18 -4.30 3.78 -0.91
CA ALA A 18 -5.66 3.27 -0.78
C ALA A 18 -6.70 4.24 -1.36
N TYR A 19 -6.57 5.54 -1.07
CA TYR A 19 -7.44 6.57 -1.62
C TYR A 19 -7.38 6.61 -3.16
N LEU A 20 -6.18 6.60 -3.75
CA LEU A 20 -6.02 6.64 -5.20
C LEU A 20 -6.66 5.42 -5.88
N HIS A 21 -6.52 4.24 -5.28
CA HIS A 21 -7.15 3.01 -5.77
C HIS A 21 -8.68 3.04 -5.66
N ILE A 22 -9.22 3.48 -4.52
CA ILE A 22 -10.67 3.58 -4.30
C ILE A 22 -11.29 4.66 -5.20
N SER A 23 -10.55 5.73 -5.51
CA SER A 23 -11.01 6.82 -6.38
C SER A 23 -11.27 6.37 -7.83
N LEU A 24 -10.76 5.20 -8.22
CA LEU A 24 -10.96 4.60 -9.55
C LEU A 24 -12.27 3.81 -9.67
N TYR A 25 -13.14 3.84 -8.65
CA TYR A 25 -14.50 3.30 -8.77
C TYR A 25 -15.21 3.83 -10.04
N PRO A 26 -15.90 2.99 -10.82
CA PRO A 26 -16.34 1.62 -10.52
C PRO A 26 -15.39 0.49 -10.95
N ASP A 27 -14.12 0.78 -11.28
CA ASP A 27 -13.17 -0.30 -11.58
C ASP A 27 -12.92 -1.14 -10.33
N PHE A 28 -13.53 -2.33 -10.33
CA PHE A 28 -13.52 -3.21 -9.17
C PHE A 28 -12.11 -3.71 -8.83
N SER A 29 -11.27 -3.96 -9.83
CA SER A 29 -9.92 -4.51 -9.61
C SER A 29 -9.04 -3.51 -8.88
N PHE A 30 -9.07 -2.24 -9.27
CA PHE A 30 -8.33 -1.20 -8.56
C PHE A 30 -8.99 -0.84 -7.23
N THR A 31 -10.32 -0.75 -7.17
CA THR A 31 -11.03 -0.40 -5.93
C THR A 31 -10.75 -1.43 -4.82
N LEU A 32 -10.78 -2.73 -5.14
CA LEU A 32 -10.47 -3.80 -4.20
C LEU A 32 -9.03 -3.69 -3.66
N ASN A 33 -8.08 -3.22 -4.49
CA ASN A 33 -6.72 -3.01 -4.03
C ASN A 33 -6.64 -1.98 -2.90
N GLY A 34 -7.39 -0.88 -3.01
CA GLY A 34 -7.39 0.15 -1.97
C GLY A 34 -7.95 -0.37 -0.64
N PHE A 35 -8.97 -1.22 -0.66
CA PHE A 35 -9.44 -1.89 0.55
C PHE A 35 -8.43 -2.89 1.11
N GLY A 36 -7.70 -3.62 0.25
CA GLY A 36 -6.61 -4.49 0.66
C GLY A 36 -5.51 -3.73 1.41
N TYR A 37 -5.13 -2.55 0.92
CA TYR A 37 -4.19 -1.66 1.63
C TYR A 37 -4.70 -1.21 3.00
N ILE A 38 -5.97 -0.81 3.12
CA ILE A 38 -6.57 -0.43 4.41
C ILE A 38 -6.56 -1.63 5.37
N GLY A 39 -6.96 -2.81 4.90
CA GLY A 39 -7.01 -4.03 5.71
C GLY A 39 -5.63 -4.44 6.21
N LEU A 40 -4.62 -4.44 5.34
CA LEU A 40 -3.24 -4.76 5.72
C LEU A 40 -2.62 -3.71 6.64
N LEU A 41 -2.88 -2.41 6.40
CA LEU A 41 -2.42 -1.34 7.29
C LEU A 41 -3.01 -1.49 8.69
N ALA A 42 -4.32 -1.75 8.75
CA ALA A 42 -5.02 -2.01 9.99
C ALA A 42 -4.40 -3.22 10.71
N ALA A 43 -4.23 -4.34 10.01
CA ALA A 43 -3.62 -5.53 10.59
C ALA A 43 -2.20 -5.26 11.13
N TYR A 44 -1.40 -4.48 10.40
CA TYR A 44 -0.02 -4.17 10.79
C TYR A 44 0.08 -3.24 12.02
N PHE A 45 -0.83 -2.28 12.18
CA PHE A 45 -0.73 -1.27 13.26
C PHE A 45 -1.72 -1.46 14.42
N LEU A 46 -2.77 -2.26 14.29
CA LEU A 46 -3.74 -2.43 15.37
C LEU A 46 -3.10 -3.06 16.61
N PRO A 47 -3.40 -2.56 17.82
CA PRO A 47 -2.82 -3.06 19.06
C PRO A 47 -3.49 -4.36 19.55
N ILE A 48 -3.60 -5.36 18.68
CA ILE A 48 -4.16 -6.68 18.99
C ILE A 48 -2.99 -7.61 19.35
N PRO A 49 -3.00 -8.29 20.52
CA PRO A 49 -1.86 -9.08 21.00
C PRO A 49 -1.32 -10.09 19.97
N PHE A 50 -2.22 -10.82 19.31
CA PHE A 50 -1.89 -11.78 18.26
C PHE A 50 -1.15 -11.14 17.07
N LEU A 51 -1.60 -9.97 16.59
CA LEU A 51 -0.97 -9.29 15.45
C LEU A 51 0.38 -8.64 15.81
N GLN A 52 0.62 -8.43 17.12
CA GLN A 52 1.87 -7.88 17.65
C GLN A 52 2.92 -8.95 17.97
N GLU A 53 2.58 -10.24 17.84
CA GLU A 53 3.58 -11.29 17.91
C GLU A 53 4.62 -11.07 16.81
N LYS A 54 5.91 -11.20 17.15
CA LYS A 54 7.00 -10.83 16.25
C LYS A 54 6.92 -11.54 14.90
N ASP A 55 6.65 -12.85 14.90
CA ASP A 55 6.57 -13.65 13.69
C ASP A 55 5.38 -13.21 12.82
N ILE A 56 4.24 -12.91 13.44
CA ILE A 56 3.05 -12.42 12.74
C ILE A 56 3.29 -11.01 12.19
N HIS A 57 3.95 -10.14 12.97
CA HIS A 57 4.28 -8.79 12.52
C HIS A 57 5.23 -8.78 11.32
N VAL A 58 6.19 -9.72 11.27
CA VAL A 58 7.05 -9.95 10.10
C VAL A 58 6.24 -10.43 8.89
N ILE A 59 5.28 -11.34 9.10
CA ILE A 59 4.38 -11.81 8.05
C ILE A 59 3.53 -10.67 7.50
N LEU A 60 2.98 -9.80 8.36
CA LEU A 60 2.19 -8.64 7.95
C LEU A 60 3.04 -7.60 7.21
N TRP A 61 4.29 -7.40 7.63
CA TRP A 61 5.25 -6.57 6.90
C TRP A 61 5.49 -7.12 5.49
N TRP A 62 5.78 -8.42 5.36
CA TRP A 62 5.90 -9.08 4.05
C TRP A 62 4.60 -9.03 3.26
N GLY A 63 3.46 -9.14 3.91
CA GLY A 63 2.14 -8.98 3.32
C GLY A 63 2.02 -7.62 2.63
N LEU A 64 2.29 -6.52 3.33
CA LEU A 64 2.31 -5.18 2.75
C LEU A 64 3.33 -5.04 1.61
N VAL A 65 4.54 -5.56 1.78
CA VAL A 65 5.61 -5.48 0.75
C VAL A 65 5.21 -6.22 -0.52
N ILE A 66 4.85 -7.50 -0.40
CA ILE A 66 4.49 -8.37 -1.54
C ILE A 66 3.23 -7.82 -2.21
N TYR A 67 2.23 -7.42 -1.42
CA TYR A 67 1.01 -6.82 -1.95
C TYR A 67 1.33 -5.57 -2.79
N THR A 68 2.15 -4.67 -2.26
CA THR A 68 2.57 -3.48 -2.98
C THR A 68 3.30 -3.80 -4.27
N ILE A 69 4.26 -4.73 -4.24
CA ILE A 69 4.98 -5.18 -5.44
C ILE A 69 4.02 -5.77 -6.48
N VAL A 70 3.08 -6.62 -6.07
CA VAL A 70 2.10 -7.24 -6.97
C VAL A 70 1.21 -6.18 -7.60
N THR A 71 0.75 -5.16 -6.86
CA THR A 71 -0.06 -4.07 -7.43
C THR A 71 0.69 -3.22 -8.45
N ILE A 72 2.01 -3.05 -8.29
CA ILE A 72 2.87 -2.39 -9.28
C ILE A 72 2.98 -3.26 -10.54
N ILE A 73 3.32 -4.54 -10.37
CA ILE A 73 3.51 -5.47 -11.48
C ILE A 73 2.23 -5.65 -12.28
N LEU A 74 1.09 -5.89 -11.62
CA LEU A 74 -0.20 -6.04 -12.29
C LEU A 74 -0.58 -4.78 -13.07
N TRP A 75 -0.33 -3.58 -12.52
CA TRP A 75 -0.59 -2.35 -13.26
C TRP A 75 0.22 -2.27 -14.56
N PHE A 76 1.47 -2.74 -14.60
CA PHE A 76 2.24 -2.81 -15.85
C PHE A 76 1.69 -3.82 -16.86
N ILE A 77 1.01 -4.88 -16.40
CA ILE A 77 0.49 -5.95 -17.26
C ILE A 77 -0.88 -5.58 -17.84
N ILE A 78 -1.77 -5.03 -17.00
CA ILE A 78 -3.19 -4.82 -17.35
C ILE A 78 -3.65 -3.36 -17.30
N GLY A 79 -2.82 -2.43 -16.80
CA GLY A 79 -3.17 -1.03 -16.67
C GLY A 79 -3.00 -0.23 -17.95
N ASP A 80 -3.68 0.93 -18.02
CA ASP A 80 -3.44 1.92 -19.07
C ASP A 80 -2.15 2.70 -18.79
N LEU A 81 -1.13 2.46 -19.62
CA LEU A 81 0.20 3.07 -19.53
C LEU A 81 0.33 4.35 -20.37
N GLN A 82 -0.77 4.89 -20.90
CA GLN A 82 -0.73 6.20 -21.54
C GLN A 82 -0.95 7.29 -20.50
N PHE A 83 0.12 8.02 -20.14
CA PHE A 83 -0.02 9.13 -19.21
C PHE A 83 -0.79 10.31 -19.84
N VAL A 84 -2.01 10.55 -19.36
CA VAL A 84 -2.84 11.69 -19.74
C VAL A 84 -3.26 12.42 -18.48
N LEU A 85 -2.88 13.70 -18.35
CA LEU A 85 -3.18 14.48 -17.15
C LEU A 85 -4.70 14.61 -16.93
N GLY A 86 -5.13 14.41 -15.68
CA GLY A 86 -6.54 14.56 -15.28
C GLY A 86 -7.43 13.35 -15.58
N THR A 87 -6.88 12.24 -16.07
CA THR A 87 -7.62 10.99 -16.30
C THR A 87 -7.27 9.93 -15.26
N SER A 88 -8.00 8.80 -15.30
CA SER A 88 -7.70 7.61 -14.51
C SER A 88 -6.31 7.03 -14.80
N SER A 89 -5.77 7.20 -16.01
CA SER A 89 -4.43 6.71 -16.35
C SER A 89 -3.35 7.45 -15.57
N ALA A 90 -3.44 8.78 -15.42
CA ALA A 90 -2.54 9.57 -14.56
C ALA A 90 -2.63 9.16 -13.08
N THR A 91 -3.83 8.83 -12.58
CA THR A 91 -4.01 8.30 -11.22
C THR A 91 -3.21 7.02 -11.00
N GLY A 92 -3.08 6.16 -12.01
CA GLY A 92 -2.22 4.98 -11.96
C GLY A 92 -0.76 5.33 -11.64
N TYR A 93 -0.19 6.32 -12.35
CA TYR A 93 1.18 6.79 -12.10
C TYR A 93 1.34 7.41 -10.71
N TYR A 94 0.37 8.21 -10.27
CA TYR A 94 0.38 8.77 -8.92
C TYR A 94 0.36 7.66 -7.87
N ALA A 95 -0.49 6.65 -8.05
CA ALA A 95 -0.57 5.51 -7.14
C ALA A 95 0.77 4.75 -7.10
N LYS A 96 1.35 4.42 -8.25
CA LYS A 96 2.65 3.72 -8.31
C LYS A 96 3.78 4.53 -7.66
N THR A 97 3.79 5.86 -7.83
CA THR A 97 4.79 6.72 -7.19
C THR A 97 4.71 6.62 -5.67
N VAL A 98 3.51 6.67 -5.12
CA VAL A 98 3.27 6.56 -3.68
C VAL A 98 3.57 5.16 -3.16
N GLU A 99 3.26 4.11 -3.93
CA GLU A 99 3.62 2.73 -3.61
C GLU A 99 5.14 2.52 -3.52
N VAL A 100 5.92 3.14 -4.39
CA VAL A 100 7.39 3.09 -4.31
C VAL A 100 7.89 3.79 -3.04
N LEU A 101 7.30 4.93 -2.67
CA LEU A 101 7.63 5.62 -1.41
C LEU A 101 7.23 4.76 -0.18
N LEU A 102 6.08 4.09 -0.24
CA LEU A 102 5.66 3.13 0.78
C LEU A 102 6.67 1.98 0.93
N LEU A 103 7.14 1.39 -0.17
CA LEU A 103 8.17 0.35 -0.13
C LEU A 103 9.46 0.86 0.52
N ALA A 104 9.89 2.09 0.22
CA ALA A 104 11.05 2.69 0.87
C ALA A 104 10.86 2.84 2.39
N CYS A 105 9.67 3.27 2.84
CA CYS A 105 9.35 3.35 4.26
C CYS A 105 9.29 1.97 4.93
N LEU A 106 8.67 0.98 4.29
CA LEU A 106 8.63 -0.40 4.78
C LEU A 106 10.04 -0.97 4.93
N TRP A 107 10.93 -0.75 3.96
CA TRP A 107 12.30 -1.22 4.05
C TRP A 107 13.09 -0.53 5.14
N ALA A 108 12.88 0.76 5.35
CA ALA A 108 13.48 1.49 6.45
C ALA A 108 12.99 0.97 7.82
N ASP A 109 11.77 0.46 7.90
CA ASP A 109 11.13 -0.08 9.10
C ASP A 109 11.23 -1.61 9.21
N LYS A 110 12.07 -2.26 8.39
CA LYS A 110 12.18 -3.72 8.34
C LYS A 110 12.35 -4.31 9.76
N PRO A 111 11.42 -5.16 10.21
CA PRO A 111 11.54 -5.83 11.51
C PRO A 111 12.80 -6.69 11.56
N GLN A 112 13.50 -6.68 12.72
CA GLN A 112 14.70 -7.47 12.99
C GLN A 112 14.37 -8.80 13.66
#